data_AF-X1QWS8-F1
#
_entry.id   AF-X1QWS8-F1
#
_cell.length_a   1.000
_cell.length_b   1.000
_cell.length_c   1.000
_cell.angle_alpha   90.00
_cell.angle_beta   90.00
_cell.angle_gamma   90.00
#
_symmetry.space_group_name_H-M   'P 1'
#
loop_
_entity.id
_entity.type
_entity.pdbx_description
1 polymer ?
#
loop_
_entity_poly.entity_id
_entity_poly.type
_entity_poly.pdbx_seq_one_letter_code
_entity_poly.pdbx_strand_id
1 'polypeptide(L)'
;YCKKCRKVVYPKEETEIIPKSRIGPNARAICGYLRYMGLPFRKVGKISKDIFGLEITHPSLLDFDTKLTENGEPVYEKIKDEVRSSSSINVDETGWKVNGENFWLWNFINKQVALFRIEEKRGSEVVKNT
;
A
#
# COMPACT_ATOMS: atom_id res chain seq x y z
N TYR A 1 -22.20 -3.21 -18.62
CA TYR A 1 -22.81 -2.95 -19.93
C TYR A 1 -24.11 -3.71 -20.01
N CYS A 2 -25.22 -3.03 -20.30
CA CYS A 2 -26.55 -3.63 -20.37
C CYS A 2 -26.83 -4.15 -21.78
N LYS A 3 -26.95 -5.47 -21.98
CA LYS A 3 -27.19 -6.07 -23.31
C LYS A 3 -28.50 -5.62 -23.97
N LYS A 4 -29.51 -5.28 -23.17
CA LYS A 4 -30.84 -4.85 -23.65
C LYS A 4 -30.84 -3.39 -24.13
N CYS A 5 -30.19 -2.51 -23.37
CA CYS A 5 -30.22 -1.07 -23.57
C CYS A 5 -28.95 -0.51 -24.24
N ARG A 6 -27.94 -1.36 -24.49
CA ARG A 6 -26.65 -1.06 -25.14
C ARG A 6 -25.86 0.10 -24.54
N LYS A 7 -26.15 0.46 -23.28
CA LYS A 7 -25.47 1.53 -22.54
C LYS A 7 -24.59 0.95 -21.44
N VAL A 8 -23.52 1.66 -21.12
CA VAL A 8 -22.78 1.45 -19.87
C VAL A 8 -23.66 2.01 -18.76
N VAL A 9 -24.20 1.11 -17.92
CA VAL A 9 -25.05 1.45 -16.79
C VAL A 9 -24.21 1.39 -15.52
N TYR A 10 -24.41 2.38 -14.65
CA TYR A 10 -23.82 2.43 -13.32
C TYR A 10 -24.97 2.28 -12.30
N PRO A 11 -24.73 1.65 -11.15
CA PRO A 11 -25.73 1.55 -10.08
C PRO A 11 -26.22 2.92 -9.62
N LYS A 12 -27.50 3.00 -9.24
CA LYS A 12 -28.15 4.25 -8.82
C LYS A 12 -27.80 4.67 -7.40
N GLU A 13 -27.34 3.74 -6.57
CA GLU A 13 -26.95 3.99 -5.19
C GLU A 13 -25.44 4.22 -5.11
N GLU A 14 -25.01 5.06 -4.14
CA GLU A 14 -23.64 5.16 -3.64
C GLU A 14 -23.24 3.83 -2.97
N THR A 15 -23.16 2.80 -3.80
CA THR A 15 -22.43 1.59 -3.49
C THR A 15 -20.95 1.94 -3.54
N GLU A 16 -20.10 1.10 -2.92
CA GLU A 16 -18.63 1.22 -2.90
C GLU A 16 -17.99 1.08 -4.31
N ILE A 17 -18.53 1.78 -5.31
CA ILE A 17 -18.14 1.70 -6.70
C ILE A 17 -17.17 2.82 -6.94
N ILE A 18 -15.92 2.42 -7.11
CA ILE A 18 -14.87 3.34 -7.52
C ILE A 18 -15.20 3.83 -8.93
N PRO A 19 -15.43 5.14 -9.14
CA PRO A 19 -15.80 5.69 -10.44
C PRO A 19 -14.80 5.28 -11.52
N LYS A 20 -15.31 4.97 -12.72
CA LYS A 20 -14.51 4.56 -13.89
C LYS A 20 -13.62 3.33 -13.65
N SER A 21 -13.90 2.50 -12.64
CA SER A 21 -13.18 1.24 -12.43
C SER A 21 -14.04 0.01 -12.69
N ARG A 22 -13.39 -1.05 -13.19
CA ARG A 22 -13.97 -2.39 -13.32
C ARG A 22 -13.67 -3.29 -12.12
N ILE A 23 -12.72 -2.89 -11.26
CA ILE A 23 -12.26 -3.65 -10.11
C ILE A 23 -12.69 -2.88 -8.84
N GLY A 24 -13.57 -3.51 -8.07
CA GLY A 24 -14.12 -2.95 -6.83
C GLY A 24 -13.11 -2.89 -5.68
N PRO A 25 -13.43 -2.18 -4.59
CA PRO A 25 -12.51 -1.91 -3.48
C PRO A 25 -12.06 -3.18 -2.76
N ASN A 26 -12.94 -4.15 -2.54
CA ASN A 26 -12.58 -5.41 -1.88
C ASN A 26 -11.47 -6.17 -2.62
N ALA A 27 -11.58 -6.28 -3.95
CA ALA A 27 -10.54 -6.94 -4.75
C ALA A 27 -9.20 -6.19 -4.67
N ARG A 28 -9.22 -4.85 -4.66
CA ARG A 28 -8.01 -4.03 -4.48
C ARG A 28 -7.41 -4.20 -3.10
N ALA A 29 -8.22 -4.18 -2.04
CA ALA A 29 -7.78 -4.35 -0.66
C ALA A 29 -7.13 -5.72 -0.46
N ILE A 30 -7.74 -6.80 -0.97
CA ILE A 30 -7.15 -8.15 -0.94
C ILE A 30 -5.81 -8.18 -1.69
N CYS A 31 -5.75 -7.59 -2.88
CA CYS A 31 -4.51 -7.52 -3.66
C CYS A 31 -3.40 -6.76 -2.91
N GLY A 32 -3.73 -5.62 -2.30
CA GLY A 32 -2.80 -4.84 -1.48
C GLY A 32 -2.34 -5.60 -0.23
N TYR A 33 -3.24 -6.33 0.44
CA TYR A 33 -2.89 -7.18 1.57
C TYR A 33 -1.94 -8.31 1.16
N LEU A 34 -2.21 -9.00 0.04
CA LEU A 34 -1.30 -10.01 -0.49
C LEU A 34 0.07 -9.42 -0.82
N ARG A 35 0.11 -8.19 -1.34
CA ARG A 35 1.36 -7.46 -1.58
C ARG A 35 2.11 -7.18 -0.27
N TYR A 36 1.41 -6.73 0.77
CA TYR A 36 1.95 -6.55 2.12
C TYR A 36 2.53 -7.84 2.71
N MET A 37 1.89 -8.99 2.45
CA MET A 37 2.41 -10.32 2.81
C MET A 37 3.64 -10.77 2.02
N GLY A 38 4.21 -9.91 1.15
CA GLY A 38 5.44 -10.16 0.40
C GLY A 38 5.25 -10.86 -0.94
N LEU A 39 4.01 -11.01 -1.43
CA LEU A 39 3.79 -11.65 -2.73
C LEU A 39 4.18 -10.71 -3.89
N PRO A 40 4.90 -11.21 -4.91
CA PRO A 40 5.11 -10.47 -6.15
C PRO A 40 3.78 -10.25 -6.87
N PHE A 41 3.60 -9.09 -7.50
CA PHE A 41 2.37 -8.74 -8.23
C PHE A 41 1.94 -9.79 -9.27
N ARG A 42 2.88 -10.49 -9.93
CA ARG A 42 2.53 -11.61 -10.84
C ARG A 42 1.85 -12.77 -10.12
N LYS A 43 2.27 -13.10 -8.88
CA LYS A 43 1.61 -14.11 -8.05
C LYS A 43 0.26 -13.61 -7.56
N VAL A 44 0.14 -12.34 -7.18
CA VAL A 44 -1.14 -11.74 -6.80
C VAL A 44 -2.14 -11.81 -7.96
N GLY A 45 -1.75 -11.43 -9.18
CA GLY A 45 -2.60 -11.55 -10.36
C GLY A 45 -3.00 -13.01 -10.68
N LYS A 46 -2.10 -13.96 -10.47
CA LYS A 46 -2.40 -15.40 -10.58
C LYS A 46 -3.44 -15.84 -9.55
N ILE A 47 -3.25 -15.49 -8.27
CA ILE A 47 -4.22 -15.79 -7.19
C ILE A 47 -5.58 -15.17 -7.52
N SER A 48 -5.59 -13.92 -8.00
CA SER A 48 -6.82 -13.23 -8.41
C SER A 48 -7.60 -14.00 -9.48
N LYS A 49 -6.88 -14.55 -10.47
CA LYS A 49 -7.47 -15.36 -11.53
C LYS A 49 -7.92 -16.73 -11.02
N ASP A 50 -7.05 -17.45 -10.32
CA ASP A 50 -7.25 -18.85 -9.96
C ASP A 50 -8.34 -19.03 -8.89
N ILE A 51 -8.43 -18.11 -7.92
CA ILE A 51 -9.39 -18.21 -6.80
C ILE A 51 -10.67 -17.44 -7.08
N PHE A 52 -10.56 -16.23 -7.64
CA PHE A 52 -11.70 -15.31 -7.78
C PHE A 52 -12.20 -15.18 -9.23
N GLY A 53 -11.54 -15.81 -10.20
CA GLY A 53 -11.87 -15.64 -11.62
C GLY A 53 -11.61 -14.23 -12.15
N LEU A 54 -10.84 -13.41 -11.42
CA LEU A 54 -10.57 -12.01 -11.74
C LEU A 54 -9.24 -11.87 -12.47
N GLU A 55 -9.32 -11.55 -13.77
CA GLU A 55 -8.12 -11.25 -14.55
C GLU A 55 -7.60 -9.84 -14.26
N ILE A 56 -6.52 -9.75 -13.49
CA ILE A 56 -5.87 -8.50 -13.14
C ILE A 56 -4.42 -8.55 -13.59
N THR A 57 -4.01 -7.53 -14.35
CA THR A 57 -2.62 -7.42 -14.81
C THR A 57 -1.72 -6.82 -13.73
N HIS A 58 -0.42 -7.15 -13.78
CA HIS A 58 0.57 -6.56 -12.88
C HIS A 58 0.55 -5.01 -12.88
N PRO A 59 0.52 -4.31 -14.04
CA PRO A 59 0.42 -2.85 -14.04
C PRO A 59 -0.81 -2.32 -13.32
N SER A 60 -1.96 -2.99 -13.42
CA SER A 60 -3.16 -2.60 -12.69
C SER A 60 -2.98 -2.76 -11.18
N LEU A 61 -2.32 -3.83 -10.73
CA LEU A 61 -2.01 -4.03 -9.31
C LEU A 61 -1.06 -2.96 -8.78
N LEU A 62 -0.07 -2.55 -9.58
CA LEU A 62 0.84 -1.45 -9.25
C LEU A 62 0.07 -0.13 -9.09
N ASP A 63 -0.83 0.20 -10.03
CA ASP A 63 -1.69 1.39 -9.92
C ASP A 63 -2.57 1.36 -8.66
N PHE A 64 -3.07 0.18 -8.27
CA PHE A 64 -3.84 0.04 -7.03
C PHE A 64 -2.98 0.23 -5.78
N ASP A 65 -1.75 -0.29 -5.80
CA ASP A 65 -0.77 -0.16 -4.71
C ASP A 65 -0.32 1.31 -4.53
N THR A 66 -0.10 2.04 -5.62
CA THR A 66 0.18 3.48 -5.60
C THR A 66 -0.99 4.25 -4.98
N LYS A 67 -2.23 3.98 -5.42
CA LYS A 67 -3.42 4.64 -4.84
C LYS A 67 -3.64 4.27 -3.38
N LEU A 68 -3.31 3.05 -2.97
CA LEU A 68 -3.37 2.65 -1.58
C LEU A 68 -2.38 3.45 -0.73
N THR A 69 -1.17 3.65 -1.25
CA THR A 69 -0.14 4.51 -0.63
C THR A 69 -0.64 5.95 -0.50
N GLU A 70 -1.15 6.56 -1.59
CA GLU A 70 -1.69 7.92 -1.58
C GLU A 70 -2.82 8.09 -0.55
N ASN A 71 -3.74 7.14 -0.46
CA ASN A 71 -4.82 7.17 0.52
C ASN A 71 -4.33 6.93 1.96
N GLY A 72 -3.21 6.24 2.12
CA GLY A 72 -2.58 5.95 3.41
C GLY A 72 -1.73 7.08 3.96
N GLU A 73 -1.34 8.05 3.13
CA GLU A 73 -0.47 9.17 3.51
C GLU A 73 -0.93 9.90 4.80
N PRO A 74 -2.23 10.24 4.99
CA PRO A 74 -2.66 10.90 6.22
C PRO A 74 -2.53 10.01 7.46
N VAL A 75 -2.61 8.69 7.32
CA VAL A 75 -2.39 7.74 8.42
C VAL A 75 -0.91 7.65 8.74
N TYR A 76 -0.07 7.60 7.70
CA TYR A 76 1.39 7.58 7.84
C TYR A 76 1.91 8.82 8.57
N GLU A 77 1.48 10.03 8.17
CA GLU A 77 1.90 11.27 8.83
C GLU A 77 1.40 11.34 10.29
N LYS A 78 0.21 10.83 10.60
CA LYS A 78 -0.25 10.70 12.00
C LYS A 78 0.64 9.78 12.84
N ILE A 79 1.01 8.61 12.30
CA ILE A 79 1.93 7.69 12.97
C ILE A 79 3.28 8.36 13.23
N LYS A 80 3.75 9.16 12.29
CA LYS A 80 5.00 9.93 12.42
C LYS A 80 4.92 11.00 13.51
N ASP A 81 3.81 11.74 13.58
CA ASP A 81 3.56 12.70 14.66
C ASP A 81 3.46 12.02 16.04
N GLU A 82 2.87 10.83 16.10
CA GLU A 82 2.84 10.00 17.32
C GLU A 82 4.23 9.52 17.73
N VAL A 83 5.07 9.10 16.76
CA VAL A 83 6.48 8.76 17.02
C VAL A 83 7.23 9.98 17.60
N ARG A 84 7.03 11.18 17.05
CA ARG A 84 7.69 12.42 17.52
C ARG A 84 7.26 12.85 18.92
N SER A 85 5.99 12.68 19.23
CA SER A 85 5.42 13.06 20.52
C SER A 85 5.60 11.99 21.61
N SER A 86 6.08 10.80 21.23
CA SER A 86 6.35 9.71 22.17
C SER A 86 7.49 10.05 23.11
N SER A 87 7.30 9.78 24.41
CA SER A 87 8.34 9.98 25.43
C SER A 87 9.57 9.08 25.25
N SER A 88 9.38 7.93 24.60
CA SER A 88 10.46 7.00 24.27
C SER A 88 10.09 6.21 23.00
N ILE A 89 11.08 5.96 22.16
CA ILE A 89 10.95 5.17 20.93
C ILE A 89 12.17 4.24 20.80
N ASN A 90 11.94 2.99 20.41
CA ASN A 90 13.02 2.08 20.03
C ASN A 90 13.34 2.29 18.56
N VAL A 91 14.62 2.45 18.24
CA VAL A 91 15.09 2.70 16.88
C VAL A 91 16.03 1.57 16.46
N ASP A 92 15.80 1.01 15.29
CA ASP A 92 16.66 0.00 14.68
C ASP A 92 16.86 0.29 13.18
N GLU A 93 18.00 -0.16 12.64
CA GLU A 93 18.40 0.03 11.24
C GLU A 93 18.75 -1.32 10.62
N THR A 94 18.05 -1.72 9.56
CA THR A 94 18.37 -2.92 8.79
C THR A 94 18.76 -2.55 7.37
N GLY A 95 19.83 -3.16 6.84
CA GLY A 95 20.23 -2.95 5.45
C GLY A 95 19.11 -3.32 4.47
N TRP A 96 18.83 -2.43 3.51
CA TRP A 96 17.76 -2.58 2.54
C TRP A 96 18.28 -2.37 1.12
N LYS A 97 17.76 -3.10 0.15
CA LYS A 97 18.14 -2.95 -1.27
C LYS A 97 17.04 -2.21 -2.03
N VAL A 98 17.38 -1.07 -2.60
CA VAL A 98 16.50 -0.34 -3.53
C VAL A 98 17.18 -0.36 -4.89
N ASN A 99 16.57 -1.04 -5.86
CA ASN A 99 17.10 -1.16 -7.23
C ASN A 99 18.58 -1.61 -7.32
N GLY A 100 19.04 -2.43 -6.37
CA GLY A 100 20.41 -2.94 -6.29
C GLY A 100 21.36 -2.10 -5.44
N GLU A 101 21.00 -0.85 -5.14
CA GLU A 101 21.75 0.06 -4.29
C GLU A 101 21.47 -0.18 -2.81
N ASN A 102 22.44 0.15 -1.96
CA ASN A 102 22.34 -0.03 -0.51
C ASN A 102 21.63 1.17 0.12
N PHE A 103 20.55 0.87 0.84
CA PHE A 103 19.76 1.79 1.64
C PHE A 103 19.63 1.23 3.06
N TRP A 104 18.98 1.97 3.95
CA TRP A 104 18.68 1.57 5.32
C TRP A 104 17.18 1.66 5.56
N LEU A 105 16.61 0.55 6.02
CA LEU A 105 15.27 0.53 6.59
C LEU A 105 15.38 0.89 8.08
N TRP A 106 14.85 2.06 8.41
CA TRP A 106 14.71 2.57 9.77
C TRP A 106 13.36 2.17 10.36
N ASN A 107 13.42 1.62 11.56
CA ASN A 107 12.25 1.19 12.31
C ASN A 107 12.14 2.02 13.58
N PHE A 108 11.07 2.80 13.74
CA PHE A 108 10.76 3.56 14.95
C PHE A 108 9.54 2.94 15.62
N ILE A 109 9.74 2.21 16.72
CA ILE A 109 8.72 1.33 17.29
C ILE A 109 8.56 1.56 18.80
N ASN A 110 7.31 1.65 19.26
CA ASN A 110 6.95 1.50 20.66
C ASN A 110 5.73 0.56 20.80
N LYS A 111 5.05 0.58 21.95
CA LYS A 111 3.88 -0.29 22.20
C LYS A 111 2.63 0.09 21.40
N GLN A 112 2.57 1.29 20.84
CA GLN A 112 1.39 1.86 20.18
C GLN A 112 1.59 2.00 18.66
N VAL A 113 2.79 2.40 18.24
CA VAL A 113 3.10 2.73 16.84
C VAL A 113 4.36 2.05 16.34
N ALA A 114 4.38 1.80 15.03
CA ALA A 114 5.54 1.35 14.27
C ALA A 114 5.62 2.15 12.96
N LEU A 115 6.69 2.92 12.81
CA LEU A 115 7.00 3.69 11.61
C LEU A 115 8.22 3.08 10.92
N PHE A 116 8.11 2.89 9.60
CA PHE A 116 9.15 2.36 8.74
C PHE A 116 9.57 3.43 7.73
N ARG A 117 10.87 3.71 7.63
CA ARG A 117 11.42 4.66 6.64
C ARG A 117 12.60 4.06 5.90
N ILE A 118 12.63 4.19 4.57
CA ILE A 118 13.77 3.78 3.76
C ILE A 118 14.56 5.02 3.39
N GLU A 119 15.82 5.09 3.80
CA GLU A 119 16.70 6.24 3.58
C GLU A 119 18.05 5.77 3.01
N GLU A 120 18.64 6.56 2.12
CA GLU A 120 19.96 6.25 1.54
C GLU A 120 21.08 6.42 2.57
N LYS A 121 20.93 7.41 3.45
CA LYS A 121 21.95 7.77 4.44
C LYS A 121 21.73 7.07 5.77
N ARG A 122 22.84 6.83 6.45
CA ARG A 122 22.90 6.40 7.85
C ARG A 122 23.23 7.60 8.75
N GLY A 123 22.56 7.72 9.89
CA GLY A 123 22.92 8.71 10.91
C GLY A 123 21.76 9.50 11.52
N SER A 124 22.10 10.31 12.52
CA SER A 124 21.15 11.06 13.36
C SER A 124 20.31 12.08 12.60
N GLU A 125 20.68 12.43 11.37
CA GLU A 125 19.90 13.31 10.50
C GLU A 125 18.53 12.70 10.16
N VAL A 126 18.46 11.39 9.93
CA VAL A 126 17.19 10.68 9.67
C VAL A 126 16.30 10.75 10.91
N VAL A 127 16.88 10.59 12.10
CA VAL A 127 16.15 10.68 13.38
C VAL A 127 15.61 12.10 13.60
N LYS A 128 16.40 13.14 13.31
CA LYS A 128 15.98 14.54 13.45
C LYS A 128 14.86 14.94 12.48
N ASN A 129 14.85 14.34 11.29
CA ASN A 129 13.88 14.61 10.23
C ASN A 129 12.67 13.66 10.28
N THR A 130 12.64 12.75 11.25
CA THR A 130 11.51 11.86 11.51
C THR A 130 10.53 12.50 12.45
#